data_AF-A0AA43J920-F1
#
_entry.id   AF-A0AA43J920-F1
#
_cell.length_a   1.000
_cell.length_b   1.000
_cell.length_c   1.000
_cell.angle_alpha   90.00
_cell.angle_beta   90.00
_cell.angle_gamma   90.00
#
_symmetry.space_group_name_H-M   'P 1'
#
loop_
_entity.id
_entity.type
_entity.pdbx_description
1 polymer ?
#
loop_
_entity_poly.entity_id
_entity_poly.type
_entity_poly.pdbx_seq_one_letter_code
_entity_poly.pdbx_strand_id
1 'polypeptide(L)'
;KNGERTDIVSRTSRTTIGDLPAARTELSVEGKAMLDLTWIAHGGLIYQIGGLATTKQFDAMKPVFEKVASSFRLLTQSERAGITETRIRLVAGRDGESIEDLRQRTGSAWSNEEIAVANGLSVSDRIRQGQLLKIAKTETYISNK
;
A
#
# COMPACT_ATOMS: atom_id res chain seq x y z
N LYS A 1 22.52 -3.66 29.22
CA LYS A 1 21.09 -3.87 29.58
C LYS A 1 20.52 -4.90 28.61
N ASN A 2 20.55 -6.18 28.98
CA ASN A 2 19.89 -7.24 28.23
C ASN A 2 18.39 -7.09 28.48
N GLY A 3 17.68 -6.45 27.54
CA GLY A 3 16.24 -6.32 27.59
C GLY A 3 15.61 -7.70 27.62
N GLU A 4 14.61 -7.86 28.47
CA GLU A 4 13.73 -9.02 28.47
C GLU A 4 13.27 -9.29 27.03
N ARG A 5 13.81 -10.33 26.39
CA ARG A 5 13.02 -11.09 25.40
C ARG A 5 11.97 -11.83 26.22
N THR A 6 11.00 -11.09 26.75
CA THR A 6 9.88 -11.62 27.52
C THR A 6 9.06 -12.44 26.56
N ASP A 7 9.29 -13.75 26.62
CA ASP A 7 8.39 -14.89 26.38
C ASP A 7 7.11 -14.66 25.55
N ILE A 8 7.23 -13.90 24.46
CA ILE A 8 6.14 -13.64 23.51
C ILE A 8 5.69 -14.95 22.88
N VAL A 9 6.63 -15.89 22.72
CA VAL A 9 6.40 -17.20 22.12
C VAL A 9 5.49 -18.05 23.00
N SER A 10 5.66 -18.08 24.34
CA SER A 10 4.76 -18.88 25.20
C SER A 10 3.35 -18.29 25.29
N ARG A 11 3.22 -16.97 25.17
CA ARG A 11 1.94 -16.25 25.21
C ARG A 11 1.22 -16.22 23.87
N THR A 12 1.90 -16.68 22.82
CA THR A 12 1.32 -16.76 21.48
C THR A 12 0.53 -18.05 21.33
N SER A 13 -0.76 -17.89 21.08
CA SER A 13 -1.66 -18.98 20.71
C SER A 13 -1.69 -19.14 19.19
N ARG A 14 -1.68 -20.39 18.70
CA ARG A 14 -1.97 -20.67 17.29
C ARG A 14 -3.47 -20.56 17.07
N THR A 15 -3.86 -20.01 15.93
CA THR A 15 -5.26 -19.82 15.54
C THR A 15 -5.39 -19.82 14.01
N THR A 16 -6.56 -19.49 13.50
CA THR A 16 -6.80 -19.24 12.08
C THR A 16 -7.56 -17.92 11.89
N ILE A 17 -7.37 -17.28 10.73
CA ILE A 17 -8.17 -16.17 10.24
C ILE A 17 -8.77 -16.58 8.91
N GLY A 18 -10.07 -16.89 8.89
CA GLY A 18 -10.65 -17.70 7.81
C GLY A 18 -9.92 -19.04 7.71
N ASP A 19 -9.46 -19.39 6.51
CA ASP A 19 -8.66 -20.61 6.25
C ASP A 19 -7.15 -20.39 6.37
N LEU A 20 -6.70 -19.20 6.78
CA LEU A 20 -5.28 -18.86 6.86
C LEU A 20 -4.69 -19.22 8.23
N PRO A 21 -3.53 -19.90 8.28
CA PRO A 21 -2.80 -20.12 9.51
C PRO A 21 -2.42 -18.80 10.16
N ALA A 22 -2.70 -18.68 11.45
CA ALA A 22 -2.43 -17.46 12.20
C ALA A 22 -1.90 -17.76 13.61
N ALA A 23 -1.38 -16.72 14.25
CA ALA A 23 -0.95 -16.75 15.62
C ALA A 23 -1.33 -15.43 16.30
N ARG A 24 -1.75 -15.47 17.55
CA ARG A 24 -2.19 -14.28 18.30
C ARG A 24 -1.61 -14.24 19.69
N THR A 25 -1.21 -13.06 20.13
CA THR A 25 -0.75 -12.81 21.50
C THR A 25 -1.28 -11.48 22.02
N GLU A 26 -1.48 -11.44 23.33
CA GLU A 26 -1.76 -10.21 24.07
C GLU A 26 -0.57 -9.90 24.99
N LEU A 27 -0.13 -8.65 25.03
CA LEU A 27 1.06 -8.22 25.76
C LEU A 27 0.78 -6.93 26.51
N SER A 28 1.22 -6.85 27.78
CA SER A 28 1.19 -5.59 28.52
C SER A 28 2.45 -4.77 28.22
N VAL A 29 2.27 -3.48 27.94
CA VAL A 29 3.35 -2.51 27.72
C VAL A 29 3.44 -1.61 28.96
N GLU A 30 4.47 -1.83 29.77
CA GLU A 30 4.74 -1.10 31.02
C GLU A 30 3.53 -1.02 31.98
N GLY A 31 2.57 -1.96 31.90
CA GLY A 31 1.33 -1.94 32.69
C GLY A 31 0.33 -0.83 32.31
N LYS A 32 0.69 0.08 31.39
CA LYS A 32 -0.14 1.23 31.00
C LYS A 32 -1.03 0.94 29.80
N ALA A 33 -0.55 0.07 28.92
CA ALA A 33 -1.25 -0.31 27.71
C ALA A 33 -1.19 -1.81 27.48
N MET A 34 -2.07 -2.27 26.62
CA MET A 34 -2.19 -3.65 26.16
C MET A 34 -2.13 -3.68 24.64
N LEU A 35 -1.24 -4.51 24.12
CA LEU A 35 -1.12 -4.85 22.70
C LEU A 35 -1.86 -6.15 22.44
N ASP A 36 -2.57 -6.20 21.32
CA ASP A 36 -3.14 -7.41 20.73
C ASP A 36 -2.52 -7.56 19.33
N LEU A 37 -1.70 -8.59 19.14
CA LEU A 37 -1.00 -8.84 17.89
C LEU A 37 -1.51 -10.12 17.25
N THR A 38 -1.92 -10.04 15.99
CA THR A 38 -2.25 -11.20 15.16
C THR A 38 -1.30 -11.26 13.96
N TRP A 39 -0.60 -12.38 13.80
CA TRP A 39 0.20 -12.71 12.62
C TRP A 39 -0.56 -13.69 11.74
N ILE A 40 -0.59 -13.43 10.43
CA ILE A 40 -1.33 -14.22 9.45
C ILE A 40 -0.35 -14.64 8.34
N ALA A 41 -0.16 -15.94 8.17
CA ALA A 41 0.75 -16.48 7.17
C ALA A 41 0.05 -16.62 5.81
N HIS A 42 0.56 -15.95 4.79
CA HIS A 42 0.02 -16.07 3.44
C HIS A 42 1.04 -15.68 2.35
N GLY A 43 1.11 -16.46 1.28
CA GLY A 43 1.85 -16.09 0.06
C GLY A 43 3.36 -15.90 0.25
N GLY A 44 3.97 -16.59 1.22
CA GLY A 44 5.37 -16.42 1.58
C GLY A 44 5.66 -15.19 2.46
N LEU A 45 4.63 -14.46 2.87
CA LEU A 45 4.70 -13.31 3.77
C LEU A 45 3.97 -13.60 5.09
N ILE A 46 4.32 -12.83 6.12
CA ILE A 46 3.60 -12.77 7.39
C ILE A 46 3.00 -11.36 7.51
N TYR A 47 1.67 -11.27 7.52
CA TYR A 47 0.96 -10.03 7.77
C TYR A 47 0.75 -9.86 9.28
N GLN A 48 1.02 -8.68 9.83
CA GLN A 48 0.81 -8.38 11.24
C GLN A 48 -0.28 -7.31 11.39
N ILE A 49 -1.29 -7.61 12.22
CA ILE A 49 -2.33 -6.68 12.63
C ILE A 49 -2.16 -6.43 14.12
N GLY A 50 -2.12 -5.17 14.53
CA GLY A 50 -1.92 -4.76 15.91
C GLY A 50 -3.05 -3.87 16.42
N GLY A 51 -3.63 -4.24 17.56
CA GLY A 51 -4.48 -3.39 18.39
C GLY A 51 -3.69 -2.87 19.59
N LEU A 52 -3.88 -1.60 19.96
CA LEU A 52 -3.29 -0.99 21.14
C LEU A 52 -4.37 -0.21 21.88
N ALA A 53 -4.53 -0.48 23.17
CA ALA A 53 -5.40 0.30 24.04
C ALA A 53 -4.75 0.49 25.42
N THR A 54 -5.25 1.48 26.18
CA THR A 54 -4.90 1.56 27.61
C THR A 54 -5.39 0.32 28.34
N THR A 55 -4.71 -0.08 29.41
CA THR A 55 -5.11 -1.26 30.21
C THR A 55 -6.58 -1.17 30.66
N LYS A 56 -7.06 0.04 30.99
CA LYS A 56 -8.46 0.27 31.41
C LYS A 56 -9.48 0.03 30.30
N GLN A 57 -9.11 0.24 29.04
CA GLN A 57 -10.02 0.16 27.89
C GLN A 57 -9.86 -1.13 27.10
N PHE A 58 -8.84 -1.93 27.40
CA PHE A 58 -8.46 -3.07 26.57
C PHE A 58 -9.59 -4.07 26.40
N ASP A 59 -10.23 -4.50 27.48
CA ASP A 59 -11.34 -5.47 27.42
C ASP A 59 -12.53 -4.94 26.59
N ALA A 60 -12.77 -3.63 26.63
CA ALA A 60 -13.81 -3.00 25.82
C ALA A 60 -13.44 -2.92 24.33
N MET A 61 -12.16 -2.76 24.00
CA MET A 61 -11.66 -2.66 22.63
C MET A 61 -11.33 -4.02 22.00
N LYS A 62 -11.11 -5.05 22.81
CA LYS A 62 -10.74 -6.40 22.37
C LYS A 62 -11.67 -6.97 21.29
N PRO A 63 -13.02 -6.87 21.39
CA PRO A 63 -13.89 -7.34 20.31
C PRO A 63 -13.70 -6.58 18.99
N VAL A 64 -13.30 -5.30 19.05
CA VAL A 64 -13.00 -4.51 17.85
C VAL A 64 -11.69 -4.98 17.21
N PHE A 65 -10.65 -5.24 18.01
CA PHE A 65 -9.39 -5.79 17.52
C PHE A 65 -9.59 -7.16 16.85
N GLU A 66 -10.39 -8.02 17.48
CA GLU A 66 -10.77 -9.33 16.92
C GLU A 66 -11.53 -9.21 15.61
N LYS A 67 -12.47 -8.27 15.53
CA LYS A 67 -13.23 -8.00 14.30
C LYS A 67 -12.33 -7.48 13.18
N VAL A 68 -11.36 -6.62 13.50
CA VAL A 68 -10.41 -6.11 12.50
C VAL A 68 -9.51 -7.25 12.01
N ALA A 69 -8.91 -8.01 12.91
CA ALA A 69 -8.05 -9.15 12.56
C ALA A 69 -8.81 -10.20 11.73
N SER A 70 -10.04 -10.55 12.13
CA SER A 70 -10.88 -11.53 11.41
C SER A 70 -11.43 -11.03 10.07
N SER A 71 -11.39 -9.73 9.80
CA SER A 71 -11.75 -9.18 8.49
C SER A 71 -10.65 -9.31 7.44
N PHE A 72 -9.44 -9.73 7.85
CA PHE A 72 -8.37 -10.03 6.91
C PHE A 72 -8.80 -11.17 5.99
N ARG A 73 -8.76 -10.89 4.69
CA ARG A 73 -9.00 -11.86 3.64
C ARG A 73 -8.19 -11.50 2.42
N LEU A 74 -8.06 -12.46 1.53
CA LEU A 74 -7.45 -12.23 0.23
C LEU A 74 -8.35 -11.33 -0.61
N LEU A 75 -7.69 -10.48 -1.40
CA LEU A 75 -8.36 -9.77 -2.49
C LEU A 75 -8.88 -10.79 -3.49
N THR A 76 -10.15 -10.65 -3.88
CA THR A 76 -10.72 -11.43 -4.97
C THR A 76 -10.04 -11.07 -6.29
N GLN A 77 -10.23 -11.89 -7.32
CA GLN A 77 -9.73 -11.57 -8.66
C GLN A 77 -10.31 -10.25 -9.18
N SER A 78 -11.58 -9.97 -8.92
CA SER A 78 -12.23 -8.71 -9.32
C SER A 78 -11.69 -7.51 -8.56
N GLU A 79 -11.46 -7.63 -7.25
CA GLU A 79 -10.85 -6.56 -6.45
C GLU A 79 -9.42 -6.28 -6.91
N ARG A 80 -8.63 -7.33 -7.15
CA ARG A 80 -7.27 -7.19 -7.68
C ARG A 80 -7.26 -6.54 -9.05
N ALA A 81 -8.19 -6.89 -9.95
CA ALA A 81 -8.30 -6.29 -11.27
C ALA A 81 -8.70 -4.80 -11.23
N GLY A 82 -9.36 -4.37 -10.15
CA GLY A 82 -9.69 -2.97 -9.92
C GLY A 82 -8.52 -2.12 -9.38
N ILE A 83 -7.41 -2.75 -8.96
CA ILE A 83 -6.23 -2.02 -8.51
C ILE A 83 -5.54 -1.40 -9.74
N THR A 84 -5.40 -0.09 -9.70
CA THR A 84 -4.67 0.67 -10.70
C THR A 84 -3.47 1.34 -10.06
N GLU A 85 -2.47 1.62 -10.87
CA GLU A 85 -1.29 2.38 -10.49
C GLU A 85 -0.98 3.42 -11.57
N THR A 86 -0.35 4.51 -11.17
CA THR A 86 0.13 5.53 -12.10
C THR A 86 1.60 5.26 -12.37
N ARG A 87 1.93 4.87 -13.61
CA ARG A 87 3.31 4.63 -14.05
C ARG A 87 3.84 5.74 -14.94
N ILE A 88 5.14 5.99 -14.82
CA ILE A 88 5.84 6.85 -15.78
C ILE A 88 6.05 6.06 -17.08
N ARG A 89 5.59 6.61 -18.20
CA ARG A 89 5.83 6.09 -19.55
C ARG A 89 6.60 7.11 -20.37
N LEU A 90 7.41 6.63 -21.32
CA LEU A 90 8.07 7.46 -22.30
C LEU A 90 7.26 7.47 -23.60
N VAL A 91 7.05 8.66 -24.15
CA VAL A 91 6.36 8.86 -25.43
C VAL A 91 7.19 9.77 -26.32
N ALA A 92 7.16 9.52 -27.63
CA ALA A 92 7.79 10.40 -28.60
C ALA A 92 6.92 11.63 -28.85
N GLY A 93 7.55 12.80 -28.79
CA GLY A 93 6.97 14.08 -29.16
C GLY A 93 6.69 14.18 -30.66
N ARG A 94 5.61 14.88 -31.03
CA ARG A 94 5.35 15.28 -32.41
C ARG A 94 5.89 16.69 -32.64
N ASP A 95 6.21 17.00 -33.89
CA ASP A 95 6.80 18.30 -34.23
C ASP A 95 5.85 19.46 -33.88
N GLY A 96 6.34 20.43 -33.12
CA GLY A 96 5.58 21.62 -32.72
C GLY A 96 4.44 21.37 -31.72
N GLU A 97 4.27 20.14 -31.23
CA GLU A 97 3.22 19.75 -30.29
C GLU A 97 3.35 20.56 -28.97
N SER A 98 2.23 21.06 -28.43
CA SER A 98 2.23 21.67 -27.10
C SER A 98 2.16 20.59 -26.01
N ILE A 99 2.45 20.96 -24.75
CA ILE A 99 2.25 20.05 -23.62
C ILE A 99 0.78 19.65 -23.47
N GLU A 100 -0.17 20.55 -23.74
CA GLU A 100 -1.61 20.23 -23.69
C GLU A 100 -1.98 19.19 -24.76
N ASP A 101 -1.49 19.36 -26.00
CA ASP A 101 -1.75 18.39 -27.08
C ASP A 101 -1.17 17.01 -26.74
N LEU A 102 0.06 16.99 -26.19
CA LEU A 102 0.70 15.76 -25.71
C LEU A 102 -0.14 15.11 -24.61
N ARG A 103 -0.58 15.89 -23.61
CA ARG A 103 -1.37 15.41 -22.48
C ARG A 103 -2.69 14.81 -22.95
N GLN A 104 -3.42 15.50 -23.82
CA GLN A 104 -4.70 15.04 -24.36
C GLN A 104 -4.54 13.75 -25.17
N ARG A 105 -3.62 13.74 -26.13
CA ARG A 105 -3.38 12.58 -27.00
C ARG A 105 -2.91 11.37 -26.22
N THR A 106 -2.05 11.60 -25.24
CA THR A 106 -1.51 10.54 -24.41
C THR A 106 -2.41 10.21 -23.23
N GLY A 107 -3.50 10.93 -22.96
CA GLY A 107 -4.33 10.72 -21.77
C GLY A 107 -3.49 10.65 -20.49
N SER A 108 -2.52 11.56 -20.34
CA SER A 108 -1.66 11.59 -19.16
C SER A 108 -2.48 11.97 -17.93
N ALA A 109 -2.24 11.27 -16.82
CA ALA A 109 -2.86 11.57 -15.53
C ALA A 109 -2.30 12.85 -14.89
N TRP A 110 -1.13 13.30 -15.33
CA TRP A 110 -0.50 14.55 -14.88
C TRP A 110 -1.12 15.78 -15.53
N SER A 111 -1.05 16.92 -14.83
CA SER A 111 -1.32 18.25 -15.37
C SER A 111 -0.23 18.69 -16.36
N ASN A 112 -0.43 19.81 -17.06
CA ASN A 112 0.58 20.36 -17.97
C ASN A 112 1.84 20.78 -17.20
N GLU A 113 1.67 21.35 -16.02
CA GLU A 113 2.75 21.80 -15.15
C GLU A 113 3.58 20.61 -14.65
N GLU A 114 2.93 19.53 -14.23
CA GLU A 114 3.60 18.31 -13.80
C GLU A 114 4.39 17.66 -14.94
N ILE A 115 3.83 17.62 -16.15
CA ILE A 115 4.54 17.14 -17.35
C ILE A 115 5.75 18.04 -17.65
N ALA A 116 5.58 19.36 -17.61
CA ALA A 116 6.65 20.32 -17.88
C ALA A 116 7.82 20.12 -16.91
N VAL A 117 7.52 20.09 -15.60
CA VAL A 117 8.52 19.88 -14.54
C VAL A 117 9.23 18.53 -14.70
N ALA A 118 8.50 17.44 -14.93
CA ALA A 118 9.09 16.10 -15.07
C ALA A 118 10.05 15.98 -16.27
N ASN A 119 9.87 16.83 -17.28
CA ASN A 119 10.64 16.86 -18.52
C ASN A 119 11.65 18.02 -18.60
N GLY A 120 11.74 18.88 -17.58
CA GLY A 120 12.61 20.05 -17.60
C GLY A 120 12.24 21.07 -18.68
N LEU A 121 10.94 21.23 -18.94
CA LEU A 121 10.37 22.17 -19.91
C LEU A 121 9.56 23.25 -19.20
N SER A 122 9.30 24.36 -19.89
CA SER A 122 8.21 25.28 -19.58
C SER A 122 6.90 24.81 -20.22
N VAL A 123 5.76 25.18 -19.63
CA VAL A 123 4.43 24.92 -20.21
C VAL A 123 4.25 25.56 -21.59
N SER A 124 4.97 26.66 -21.86
CA SER A 124 4.97 27.35 -23.15
C SER A 124 5.86 26.72 -24.22
N ASP A 125 6.69 25.75 -23.86
CA ASP A 125 7.66 25.17 -24.78
C ASP A 125 6.97 24.34 -25.87
N ARG A 126 7.61 24.31 -27.04
CA ARG A 126 7.20 23.46 -28.16
C ARG A 126 8.04 22.20 -28.19
N ILE A 127 7.36 21.07 -28.28
CA ILE A 127 7.99 19.76 -28.30
C ILE A 127 8.61 19.51 -29.67
N ARG A 128 9.84 18.98 -29.67
CA ARG A 128 10.53 18.58 -30.90
C ARG A 128 10.11 17.18 -31.32
N GLN A 129 10.06 16.95 -32.63
CA GLN A 129 9.81 15.62 -33.18
C GLN A 129 10.77 14.58 -32.61
N GLY A 130 10.24 13.45 -32.15
CA GLY A 130 11.02 12.33 -31.65
C GLY A 130 11.64 12.52 -30.25
N GLN A 131 11.48 13.69 -29.62
CA GLN A 131 11.92 13.90 -28.25
C GLN A 131 11.17 12.95 -27.31
N LEU A 132 11.90 12.19 -26.50
CA LEU A 132 11.29 11.31 -25.50
C LEU A 132 10.86 12.12 -24.28
N LEU A 133 9.57 12.02 -23.95
CA LEU A 133 8.94 12.74 -22.86
C LEU A 133 8.33 11.77 -21.86
N LYS A 134 8.53 12.06 -20.58
CA LYS A 134 7.88 11.39 -19.47
C LYS A 134 6.44 11.86 -19.35
N ILE A 135 5.52 10.91 -19.23
CA ILE A 135 4.12 11.15 -18.89
C ILE A 135 3.70 10.20 -17.78
N ALA A 136 2.59 10.50 -17.10
CA ALA A 136 1.96 9.60 -16.15
C ALA A 136 0.78 8.87 -16.79
N LYS A 137 0.75 7.55 -16.70
CA LYS A 137 -0.36 6.74 -17.18
C LYS A 137 -0.94 5.91 -16.05
N THR A 138 -2.24 6.07 -15.79
CA THR A 138 -2.98 5.15 -14.95
C THR A 138 -3.25 3.87 -15.73
N GLU A 139 -2.79 2.75 -15.19
CA GLU A 139 -2.91 1.43 -15.78
C GLU A 139 -3.24 0.40 -14.68
N THR A 140 -3.77 -0.75 -15.09
CA THR A 140 -4.04 -1.85 -14.16
C THR A 140 -2.74 -2.32 -13.52
N TYR A 141 -2.74 -2.49 -12.20
CA TYR A 141 -1.58 -2.99 -11.47
C TYR A 141 -1.29 -4.44 -11.88
N ILE A 142 -0.11 -4.66 -12.48
CA ILE A 142 0.41 -5.98 -12.78
C ILE A 142 1.63 -6.21 -11.88
N SER A 143 1.48 -7.14 -10.95
CA SER A 143 2.60 -7.63 -10.13
C SER A 143 3.54 -8.42 -11.05
N ASN A 144 4.68 -7.83 -11.38
CA ASN A 144 5.77 -8.57 -12.01
C ASN A 144 6.32 -9.52 -10.95
N LYS A 145 6.14 -10.83 -11.17
CA LYS A 145 6.84 -11.88 -10.43
C LYS A 145 8.28 -11.99 -10.88
#